data_AF-A0A661YUY2-F1
#
_entry.id   AF-A0A661YUY2-F1
#
_cell.length_a   1.000
_cell.length_b   1.000
_cell.length_c   1.000
_cell.angle_alpha   90.00
_cell.angle_beta   90.00
_cell.angle_gamma   90.00
#
_symmetry.space_group_name_H-M   'P 1'
#
loop_
_entity.id
_entity.type
_entity.pdbx_description
1 polymer ?
#
loop_
_entity_poly.entity_id
_entity_poly.type
_entity_poly.pdbx_seq_one_letter_code
_entity_poly.pdbx_strand_id
1 'polypeptide(L)'
;SLADEIYSDALKLIEPRLFKMLEALAPLAEITTLTVDKVLDDENSPGKYTLIPLKSAELKRALRVTSDMMLEPDKYYLLHRKIKNFDHLKTGELVGITPFVIFQPLTDDEGSEKTTYLFQTIHNRNLKRMVYVSPNLKAKKKETELFKDLFVSFLQEVLKKISIGKNYKLEIATGKTWEEYSERLDSQSKRFLGQMKAEKYNTDLYVDRKEVGIAWNYFKQQDDKRAFALLGGAGSGKTNLICNYTEQFLEGGNPVITFNSKIFSQISLEKKLGQVLEEKDAALPQSLSKLNDMARKEGKMVVFFFDALNECLNYNKQMQGNGPVDLLRAIDNMLVKDEYDTFKVLVTCRTYTWEEAIKSEEETLNLHAYFTSEDIPDQDLKDNIALKGFSEEEFNEAYPK
;
A
#
# COMPACT_ATOMS: atom_id res chain seq x y z
N SER A 1 0.52 41.65 -23.14
CA SER A 1 -0.87 41.67 -22.64
C SER A 1 -0.84 42.23 -21.22
N LEU A 2 -1.92 42.80 -20.68
CA LEU A 2 -1.94 43.22 -19.26
C LEU A 2 -1.67 42.04 -18.29
N ALA A 3 -1.79 40.79 -18.77
CA ALA A 3 -1.59 39.59 -17.99
C ALA A 3 -0.11 39.32 -17.65
N ASP A 4 0.83 39.59 -18.56
CA ASP A 4 2.24 39.18 -18.40
C ASP A 4 3.00 40.02 -17.35
N GLU A 5 2.79 41.34 -17.33
CA GLU A 5 3.38 42.24 -16.34
C GLU A 5 2.79 42.02 -14.94
N ILE A 6 1.47 41.85 -14.84
CA ILE A 6 0.78 41.53 -13.59
C ILE A 6 1.25 40.17 -13.06
N TYR A 7 1.46 39.20 -13.96
CA TYR A 7 1.97 37.87 -13.60
C TYR A 7 3.42 37.94 -13.12
N SER A 8 4.29 38.70 -13.80
CA SER A 8 5.67 38.93 -13.38
C SER A 8 5.75 39.57 -11.99
N ASP A 9 4.92 40.57 -11.71
CA ASP A 9 4.93 41.25 -10.41
C ASP A 9 4.28 40.42 -9.29
N ALA A 10 3.27 39.62 -9.62
CA ALA A 10 2.71 38.63 -8.70
C ALA A 10 3.76 37.56 -8.33
N LEU A 11 4.50 37.05 -9.32
CA LEU A 11 5.59 36.10 -9.11
C LEU A 11 6.65 36.67 -8.16
N LYS A 12 7.14 37.89 -8.41
CA LYS A 12 8.12 38.56 -7.52
C LYS A 12 7.65 38.69 -6.07
N LEU A 13 6.35 38.89 -5.84
CA LEU A 13 5.77 39.00 -4.49
C LEU A 13 5.54 37.64 -3.80
N ILE A 14 5.26 36.60 -4.58
CA ILE A 14 4.84 35.28 -4.09
C ILE A 14 6.03 34.36 -3.91
N GLU A 15 7.00 34.44 -4.81
CA GLU A 15 8.20 33.61 -4.87
C GLU A 15 8.92 33.54 -3.50
N PRO A 16 9.16 34.65 -2.76
CA PRO A 16 9.77 34.59 -1.43
C PRO A 16 8.93 33.87 -0.37
N ARG A 17 7.59 33.85 -0.49
CA ARG A 17 6.69 33.17 0.46
C ARG A 17 6.53 31.69 0.11
N LEU A 18 6.47 31.35 -1.17
CA LEU A 18 6.49 29.97 -1.64
C LEU A 18 7.78 29.29 -1.18
N PHE A 19 8.93 29.94 -1.33
CA PHE A 19 10.18 29.38 -0.83
C PHE A 19 10.20 29.21 0.68
N LYS A 20 9.71 30.19 1.45
CA LYS A 20 9.56 30.00 2.92
C LYS A 20 8.65 28.83 3.29
N MET A 21 7.57 28.60 2.53
CA MET A 21 6.71 27.44 2.72
C MET A 21 7.47 26.15 2.41
N LEU A 22 8.12 26.05 1.27
CA LEU A 22 8.90 24.87 0.87
C LEU A 22 10.07 24.61 1.83
N GLU A 23 10.70 25.67 2.34
CA GLU A 23 11.71 25.61 3.41
C GLU A 23 11.14 25.07 4.72
N ALA A 24 9.94 25.51 5.12
CA ALA A 24 9.25 24.99 6.30
C ALA A 24 8.83 23.52 6.15
N LEU A 25 8.66 23.04 4.91
CA LEU A 25 8.35 21.65 4.59
C LEU A 25 9.59 20.77 4.41
N ALA A 26 10.77 21.35 4.19
CA ALA A 26 12.03 20.62 3.99
C ALA A 26 12.48 19.70 5.14
N PRO A 27 12.09 19.89 6.42
CA PRO A 27 12.35 18.90 7.47
C PRO A 27 11.48 17.64 7.36
N LEU A 28 10.36 17.68 6.63
CA LEU A 28 9.34 16.62 6.61
C LEU A 28 9.61 15.58 5.51
N ALA A 29 10.36 15.95 4.47
CA ALA A 29 10.89 15.07 3.45
C ALA A 29 12.19 15.67 2.93
N GLU A 30 13.20 14.85 2.62
CA GLU A 30 14.48 15.31 2.05
C GLU A 30 14.26 15.93 0.65
N ILE A 31 13.85 17.20 0.62
CA ILE A 31 13.42 17.90 -0.58
C ILE A 31 14.50 18.89 -1.02
N THR A 32 14.82 18.88 -2.32
CA THR A 32 15.58 19.92 -3.00
C THR A 32 14.67 20.71 -3.95
N THR A 33 14.68 22.03 -3.81
CA THR A 33 13.96 22.97 -4.67
C THR A 33 14.89 23.51 -5.76
N LEU A 34 14.43 23.51 -7.01
CA LEU A 34 15.25 23.77 -8.20
C LEU A 34 14.51 24.70 -9.17
N THR A 35 15.26 25.50 -9.92
CA THR A 35 14.76 26.22 -11.11
C THR A 35 15.71 26.05 -12.28
N VAL A 36 15.19 26.17 -13.50
CA VAL A 36 15.99 26.09 -14.73
C VAL A 36 16.68 27.43 -14.96
N ASP A 37 18.01 27.43 -14.95
CA ASP A 37 18.83 28.59 -15.37
C ASP A 37 18.92 28.63 -16.89
N LYS A 38 19.35 27.51 -17.50
CA LYS A 38 19.58 27.41 -18.94
C LYS A 38 19.26 26.02 -19.47
N VAL A 39 18.62 25.98 -20.63
CA VAL A 39 18.54 24.79 -21.47
C VAL A 39 19.82 24.74 -22.30
N LEU A 40 20.55 23.63 -22.24
CA LEU A 40 21.82 23.44 -22.94
C LEU A 40 21.65 22.67 -24.25
N ASP A 41 20.58 21.89 -24.37
CA ASP A 41 20.25 21.06 -25.53
C ASP A 41 18.73 20.82 -25.52
N ASP A 42 17.99 21.45 -26.45
CA ASP A 42 16.52 21.41 -26.53
C ASP A 42 15.99 20.44 -27.60
N GLU A 43 16.87 19.86 -28.42
CA GLU A 43 16.47 19.08 -29.60
C GLU A 43 16.28 17.58 -29.32
N ASN A 44 16.63 17.05 -28.14
CA ASN A 44 16.47 15.62 -27.80
C ASN A 44 16.19 15.35 -26.31
N SER A 45 15.31 14.37 -26.03
CA SER A 45 15.24 13.70 -24.71
C SER A 45 16.23 12.53 -24.66
N PRO A 46 17.05 12.40 -23.61
CA PRO A 46 17.10 13.25 -22.42
C PRO A 46 17.81 14.60 -22.66
N GLY A 47 17.15 15.70 -22.28
CA GLY A 47 17.64 17.06 -22.44
C GLY A 47 18.70 17.43 -21.41
N LYS A 48 19.58 18.37 -21.74
CA LYS A 48 20.64 18.87 -20.83
C LYS A 48 20.25 20.24 -20.28
N TYR A 49 20.34 20.38 -18.96
CA TYR A 49 19.92 21.60 -18.26
C TYR A 49 21.00 22.09 -17.30
N THR A 50 20.98 23.38 -17.05
CA THR A 50 21.62 23.98 -15.90
C THR A 50 20.53 24.39 -14.91
N LEU A 51 20.60 23.87 -13.69
CA LEU A 51 19.62 24.13 -12.62
C LEU A 51 20.26 24.92 -11.48
N ILE A 52 19.49 25.80 -10.86
CA ILE A 52 19.90 26.50 -9.64
C ILE A 52 19.14 25.89 -8.46
N PRO A 53 19.83 25.25 -7.49
CA PRO A 53 19.25 24.92 -6.21
C PRO A 53 18.88 26.19 -5.46
N LEU A 54 17.63 26.29 -5.04
CA LEU A 54 17.09 27.49 -4.40
C LEU A 54 17.46 27.56 -2.91
N LYS A 55 17.95 26.45 -2.34
CA LYS A 55 18.34 26.32 -0.93
C LYS A 55 19.85 26.52 -0.75
N SER A 56 20.30 27.77 -0.70
CA SER A 56 21.44 28.24 0.10
C SER A 56 21.71 29.71 -0.24
N ALA A 57 21.77 30.56 0.76
CA ALA A 57 22.18 31.96 0.59
C ALA A 57 23.65 32.10 0.09
N GLU A 58 24.37 30.99 -0.09
CA GLU A 58 25.83 30.97 -0.31
C GLU A 58 26.28 30.22 -1.57
N LEU A 59 25.45 29.39 -2.22
CA LEU A 59 25.85 28.68 -3.44
C LEU A 59 24.87 28.94 -4.59
N LYS A 60 25.02 30.10 -5.23
CA LYS A 60 24.52 30.36 -6.60
C LYS A 60 25.28 29.55 -7.66
N ARG A 61 25.62 28.28 -7.39
CA ARG A 61 26.31 27.43 -8.36
C ARG A 61 25.29 26.63 -9.13
N ALA A 62 25.18 26.98 -10.40
CA ALA A 62 24.42 26.27 -11.39
C ALA A 62 24.93 24.82 -11.50
N LEU A 63 24.02 23.85 -11.38
CA LEU A 63 24.29 22.41 -11.52
C LEU A 63 23.92 21.98 -12.94
N ARG A 64 24.82 21.30 -13.63
CA ARG A 64 24.52 20.67 -14.92
C ARG A 64 23.85 19.34 -14.65
N VAL A 65 22.75 19.06 -15.32
CA VAL A 65 22.00 17.81 -15.17
C VAL A 65 21.50 17.33 -16.53
N THR A 66 21.10 16.07 -16.58
CA THR A 66 20.31 15.52 -17.69
C THR A 66 18.92 15.17 -17.17
N SER A 67 17.90 15.22 -18.01
CA SER A 67 16.52 14.91 -17.63
C SER A 67 15.81 14.16 -18.74
N ASP A 68 15.08 13.10 -18.39
CA ASP A 68 14.22 12.36 -19.33
C ASP A 68 13.03 13.21 -19.81
N MET A 69 12.64 14.18 -18.99
CA MET A 69 11.54 15.11 -19.26
C MET A 69 12.06 16.50 -19.69
N MET A 70 11.26 17.17 -20.52
CA MET A 70 11.50 18.56 -20.88
C MET A 70 11.25 19.47 -19.66
N LEU A 71 12.30 20.19 -19.25
CA LEU A 71 12.18 21.21 -18.20
C LEU A 71 11.98 22.58 -18.84
N GLU A 72 10.99 23.32 -18.36
CA GLU A 72 10.66 24.63 -18.87
C GLU A 72 11.44 25.72 -18.13
N PRO A 73 11.98 26.72 -18.86
CA PRO A 73 12.51 27.95 -18.25
C PRO A 73 11.49 28.63 -17.34
N ASP A 74 11.96 29.34 -16.32
CA ASP A 74 11.12 30.09 -15.37
C ASP A 74 10.12 29.23 -14.56
N LYS A 75 10.24 27.90 -14.66
CA LYS A 75 9.53 26.95 -13.82
C LYS A 75 10.35 26.53 -12.62
N TYR A 76 9.63 26.18 -11.58
CA TYR A 76 10.17 25.67 -10.34
C TYR A 76 9.85 24.19 -10.21
N TYR A 77 10.77 23.43 -9.62
CA TYR A 77 10.64 21.98 -9.44
C TYR A 77 11.05 21.55 -8.03
N LEU A 78 10.43 20.49 -7.53
CA LEU A 78 10.80 19.79 -6.31
C LEU A 78 11.35 18.40 -6.64
N LEU A 79 12.40 18.00 -5.92
CA LEU A 79 13.02 16.69 -6.01
C LEU A 79 13.14 16.08 -4.60
N HIS A 80 12.70 14.84 -4.41
CA HIS A 80 12.76 14.12 -3.11
C HIS A 80 14.13 13.50 -2.79
N ARG A 81 15.21 14.17 -3.17
CA ARG A 81 16.58 13.81 -2.81
C ARG A 81 17.49 15.02 -2.98
N LYS A 82 18.69 14.95 -2.43
CA LYS A 82 19.77 15.89 -2.76
C LYS A 82 20.17 15.70 -4.22
N ILE A 83 20.37 16.82 -4.91
CA ILE A 83 20.86 16.84 -6.31
C ILE A 83 22.33 17.24 -6.35
N LYS A 84 23.07 16.62 -7.26
CA LYS A 84 24.48 16.90 -7.52
C LYS A 84 24.69 17.28 -8.97
N ASN A 85 25.87 17.83 -9.25
CA ASN A 85 26.29 18.11 -10.62
C ASN A 85 26.41 16.78 -11.38
N PHE A 86 25.94 16.79 -12.63
CA PHE A 86 25.82 15.65 -13.55
C PHE A 86 24.81 14.58 -13.15
N ASP A 87 23.89 14.88 -12.23
CA ASP A 87 22.77 13.99 -11.95
C ASP A 87 21.87 13.82 -13.18
N HIS A 88 21.22 12.66 -13.27
CA HIS A 88 20.20 12.34 -14.24
C HIS A 88 18.83 12.31 -13.53
N LEU A 89 17.87 13.08 -14.05
CA LEU A 89 16.53 13.26 -13.50
C LEU A 89 15.54 12.41 -14.30
N LYS A 90 14.93 11.44 -13.62
CA LYS A 90 13.99 10.51 -14.27
C LYS A 90 12.57 11.05 -14.28
N THR A 91 11.77 10.55 -15.22
CA THR A 91 10.32 10.80 -15.25
C THR A 91 9.67 10.40 -13.92
N GLY A 92 8.95 11.31 -13.28
CA GLY A 92 8.29 11.10 -11.98
C GLY A 92 9.14 11.44 -10.74
N GLU A 93 10.42 11.81 -10.89
CA GLU A 93 11.22 12.30 -9.76
C GLU A 93 10.96 13.79 -9.44
N LEU A 94 10.54 14.56 -10.44
CA LEU A 94 10.32 16.00 -10.35
C LEU A 94 8.84 16.32 -10.24
N VAL A 95 8.50 17.17 -9.27
CA VAL A 95 7.16 17.74 -9.12
C VAL A 95 7.24 19.22 -9.49
N GLY A 96 6.51 19.63 -10.53
CA GLY A 96 6.41 21.04 -10.92
C GLY A 96 5.69 21.86 -9.86
N ILE A 97 6.27 22.99 -9.45
CA ILE A 97 5.73 23.88 -8.41
C ILE A 97 5.37 25.28 -8.91
N THR A 98 5.60 25.57 -10.19
CA THR A 98 5.20 26.82 -10.84
C THR A 98 3.67 26.94 -10.92
N PRO A 99 3.13 28.14 -10.67
CA PRO A 99 2.59 28.55 -9.39
C PRO A 99 1.16 28.05 -9.24
N PHE A 100 0.70 27.93 -7.99
CA PHE A 100 -0.72 27.83 -7.61
C PHE A 100 -1.47 29.14 -7.91
N VAL A 101 -1.41 29.62 -9.16
CA VAL A 101 -2.32 30.60 -9.75
C VAL A 101 -3.42 29.79 -10.41
N ILE A 102 -4.49 29.51 -9.67
CA ILE A 102 -5.66 28.94 -10.32
C ILE A 102 -6.43 30.10 -10.95
N PHE A 103 -6.44 30.10 -12.28
CA PHE A 103 -7.24 31.00 -13.10
C PHE A 103 -8.68 30.52 -13.06
N GLN A 104 -9.57 31.32 -12.48
CA GLN A 104 -11.00 31.13 -12.69
C GLN A 104 -11.56 32.40 -13.34
N PRO A 105 -11.91 32.36 -14.63
CA PRO A 105 -12.70 33.43 -15.21
C PRO A 105 -14.05 33.45 -14.50
N LEU A 106 -14.39 34.60 -13.92
CA LEU A 106 -15.71 34.87 -13.38
C LEU A 106 -16.37 35.87 -14.32
N THR A 107 -17.38 35.44 -15.05
CA THR A 107 -18.36 36.37 -15.62
C THR A 107 -19.17 36.94 -14.47
N ASP A 108 -19.20 38.27 -14.35
CA ASP A 108 -20.16 38.91 -13.45
C ASP A 108 -21.58 38.89 -14.02
N ASP A 109 -22.55 39.27 -13.19
CA ASP A 109 -23.98 39.32 -13.58
C ASP A 109 -24.25 40.32 -14.73
N GLU A 110 -23.26 41.16 -15.09
CA GLU A 110 -23.29 42.11 -16.21
C GLU A 110 -22.58 41.57 -17.48
N GLY A 111 -22.09 40.32 -17.45
CA GLY A 111 -21.45 39.67 -18.60
C GLY A 111 -20.00 40.09 -18.87
N SER A 112 -19.36 40.82 -17.96
CA SER A 112 -17.94 41.16 -18.09
C SER A 112 -17.06 40.06 -17.50
N GLU A 113 -16.09 39.58 -18.27
CA GLU A 113 -15.07 38.65 -17.77
C GLU A 113 -14.17 39.36 -16.77
N LYS A 114 -14.31 39.03 -15.49
CA LYS A 114 -13.37 39.42 -14.44
C LYS A 114 -12.47 38.24 -14.12
N THR A 115 -11.20 38.36 -14.50
CA THR A 115 -10.18 37.39 -14.10
C THR A 115 -9.91 37.54 -12.59
N THR A 116 -10.26 36.52 -11.81
CA THR A 116 -9.90 36.44 -10.40
C THR A 116 -8.66 35.59 -10.27
N TYR A 117 -7.61 36.16 -9.67
CA TYR A 117 -6.39 35.42 -9.36
C TYR A 117 -6.53 34.82 -7.95
N LEU A 118 -6.47 33.49 -7.84
CA LEU A 118 -6.50 32.81 -6.54
C LEU A 118 -5.08 32.40 -6.15
N PHE A 119 -4.65 32.80 -4.95
CA PHE A 119 -3.39 32.34 -4.37
C PHE A 119 -3.61 31.91 -2.92
N GLN A 120 -3.08 30.74 -2.56
CA GLN A 120 -3.11 30.21 -1.20
C GLN A 120 -1.68 29.89 -0.74
N THR A 121 -1.26 30.44 0.40
CA THR A 121 0.05 30.15 1.00
C THR A 121 -0.14 29.69 2.45
N ILE A 122 0.74 28.82 2.94
CA ILE A 122 0.76 28.39 4.35
C ILE A 122 1.46 29.49 5.18
N HIS A 123 0.86 29.91 6.28
CA HIS A 123 1.42 30.99 7.10
C HIS A 123 2.72 30.54 7.81
N ASN A 124 3.81 31.31 7.64
CA ASN A 124 5.16 31.06 8.18
C ASN A 124 5.24 30.76 9.70
N ARG A 125 4.28 31.23 10.51
CA ARG A 125 4.29 31.02 11.98
C ARG A 125 3.25 30.00 12.45
N ASN A 126 2.41 29.53 11.53
CA ASN A 126 1.35 28.60 11.84
C ASN A 126 1.00 27.80 10.59
N LEU A 127 1.62 26.62 10.49
CA LEU A 127 1.30 25.61 9.46
C LEU A 127 -0.20 25.22 9.46
N LYS A 128 -0.97 25.66 10.47
CA LYS A 128 -2.41 25.41 10.65
C LYS A 128 -3.31 26.48 10.03
N ARG A 129 -2.78 27.53 9.40
CA ARG A 129 -3.59 28.60 8.78
C ARG A 129 -3.11 28.94 7.37
N MET A 130 -4.04 28.82 6.43
CA MET A 130 -3.87 29.24 5.05
C MET A 130 -4.22 30.72 4.90
N VAL A 131 -3.43 31.47 4.13
CA VAL A 131 -3.63 32.92 3.93
C VAL A 131 -3.77 33.22 2.44
N TYR A 132 -4.83 33.96 2.12
CA TYR A 132 -5.12 34.51 0.79
C TYR A 132 -4.31 35.77 0.56
N VAL A 133 -3.68 35.84 -0.61
CA VAL A 133 -2.98 37.05 -1.07
C VAL A 133 -3.41 37.29 -2.51
N SER A 134 -3.83 38.51 -2.86
CA SER A 134 -4.13 38.88 -4.24
C SER A 134 -3.36 40.16 -4.57
N PRO A 135 -2.71 40.25 -5.75
CA PRO A 135 -2.12 41.50 -6.25
C PRO A 135 -3.22 42.54 -6.56
N ASN A 136 -4.45 42.09 -6.82
CA ASN A 136 -5.62 42.96 -6.91
C ASN A 136 -6.31 43.10 -5.54
N LEU A 137 -6.17 44.26 -4.91
CA LEU A 137 -6.79 44.61 -3.62
C LEU A 137 -8.33 44.54 -3.65
N LYS A 138 -8.94 44.61 -4.83
CA LYS A 138 -10.39 44.53 -5.04
C LYS A 138 -10.88 43.12 -5.36
N ALA A 139 -9.99 42.12 -5.45
CA ALA A 139 -10.39 40.75 -5.76
C ALA A 139 -11.31 40.19 -4.67
N LYS A 140 -12.47 39.64 -5.08
CA LYS A 140 -13.34 38.89 -4.18
C LYS A 140 -12.77 37.49 -3.95
N LYS A 141 -12.76 37.04 -2.70
CA LYS A 141 -12.35 35.68 -2.34
C LYS A 141 -13.47 34.71 -2.73
N LYS A 142 -13.16 33.71 -3.55
CA LYS A 142 -14.05 32.58 -3.83
C LYS A 142 -13.25 31.29 -3.77
N GLU A 143 -13.44 30.54 -2.69
CA GLU A 143 -12.92 29.16 -2.60
C GLU A 143 -13.89 28.24 -3.35
N THR A 144 -13.40 27.45 -4.30
CA THR A 144 -14.17 26.39 -4.95
C THR A 144 -13.67 25.04 -4.46
N GLU A 145 -14.56 24.05 -4.35
CA GLU A 145 -14.17 22.69 -3.95
C GLU A 145 -13.09 22.10 -4.87
N LEU A 146 -13.17 22.37 -6.18
CA LEU A 146 -12.13 21.99 -7.16
C LEU A 146 -10.75 22.54 -6.78
N PHE A 147 -10.67 23.81 -6.35
CA PHE A 147 -9.41 24.40 -5.91
C PHE A 147 -8.86 23.69 -4.66
N LYS A 148 -9.75 23.34 -3.71
CA LYS A 148 -9.37 22.61 -2.50
C LYS A 148 -8.78 21.26 -2.82
N ASP A 149 -9.40 20.52 -3.75
CA ASP A 149 -8.96 19.19 -4.14
C ASP A 149 -7.62 19.22 -4.87
N LEU A 150 -7.40 20.20 -5.76
CA LEU A 150 -6.12 20.39 -6.47
C LEU A 150 -4.98 20.71 -5.50
N PHE A 151 -5.24 21.59 -4.53
CA PHE A 151 -4.24 21.95 -3.52
C PHE A 151 -3.91 20.79 -2.56
N VAL A 152 -4.92 20.02 -2.16
CA VAL A 152 -4.73 18.81 -1.33
C VAL A 152 -3.91 17.76 -2.06
N SER A 153 -4.23 17.50 -3.32
CA SER A 153 -3.54 16.53 -4.17
C SER A 153 -2.06 16.89 -4.33
N PHE A 154 -1.77 18.17 -4.60
CA PHE A 154 -0.39 18.67 -4.65
C PHE A 154 0.36 18.45 -3.34
N LEU A 155 -0.21 18.84 -2.21
CA LEU A 155 0.46 18.68 -0.92
C LEU A 155 0.69 17.21 -0.57
N GLN A 156 -0.24 16.31 -0.95
CA GLN A 156 -0.03 14.86 -0.80
C GLN A 156 1.13 14.36 -1.68
N GLU A 157 1.20 14.83 -2.91
CA GLU A 157 2.28 14.50 -3.86
C GLU A 157 3.65 14.98 -3.35
N VAL A 158 3.72 16.22 -2.83
CA VAL A 158 4.95 16.83 -2.32
C VAL A 158 5.37 16.27 -0.97
N LEU A 159 4.43 15.92 -0.09
CA LEU A 159 4.76 15.55 1.27
C LEU A 159 4.90 14.05 1.45
N LYS A 160 4.24 13.22 0.64
CA LYS A 160 4.21 11.74 0.61
C LYS A 160 3.89 11.02 1.94
N LYS A 161 4.15 11.65 3.08
CA LYS A 161 4.05 11.18 4.47
C LYS A 161 3.15 12.11 5.31
N ILE A 162 2.30 12.92 4.68
CA ILE A 162 1.43 13.86 5.40
C ILE A 162 0.00 13.70 4.88
N SER A 163 -0.94 13.52 5.79
CA SER A 163 -2.36 13.57 5.52
C SER A 163 -2.90 14.97 5.83
N ILE A 164 -3.93 15.38 5.10
CA ILE A 164 -4.59 16.67 5.28
C ILE A 164 -5.95 16.41 5.92
N GLY A 165 -6.05 16.71 7.21
CA GLY A 165 -7.29 16.58 7.97
C GLY A 165 -8.31 17.67 7.63
N LYS A 166 -9.49 17.61 8.27
CA LYS A 166 -10.51 18.67 8.18
C LYS A 166 -9.88 20.02 8.53
N ASN A 167 -10.15 21.06 7.73
CA ASN A 167 -9.56 22.40 7.83
C ASN A 167 -8.06 22.51 7.47
N TYR A 168 -7.53 21.65 6.59
CA TYR A 168 -6.15 21.72 6.12
C TYR A 168 -5.09 21.50 7.20
N LYS A 169 -5.44 20.77 8.26
CA LYS A 169 -4.48 20.39 9.29
C LYS A 169 -3.53 19.36 8.69
N LEU A 170 -2.26 19.75 8.53
CA LEU A 170 -1.18 18.84 8.14
C LEU A 170 -0.88 17.92 9.33
N GLU A 171 -1.10 16.63 9.13
CA GLU A 171 -0.74 15.59 10.08
C GLU A 171 0.36 14.75 9.45
N ILE A 172 1.50 14.62 10.12
CA ILE A 172 2.54 13.69 9.67
C ILE A 172 1.93 12.30 9.76
N ALA A 173 1.60 11.73 8.60
CA ALA A 173 1.32 10.32 8.48
C ALA A 173 2.66 9.61 8.69
N THR A 174 3.03 9.44 9.95
CA THR A 174 3.91 8.35 10.35
C THR A 174 3.13 7.09 9.97
N GLY A 175 3.34 6.61 8.74
CA GLY A 175 2.69 5.38 8.31
C GLY A 175 2.96 4.30 9.35
N LYS A 176 2.05 3.34 9.51
CA LYS A 176 2.06 2.37 10.62
C LYS A 176 3.43 1.76 10.87
N THR A 177 3.80 1.69 12.14
CA THR A 177 4.96 0.99 12.69
C THR A 177 4.78 -0.52 12.56
N TRP A 178 5.86 -1.27 12.76
CA TRP A 178 5.81 -2.73 12.77
C TRP A 178 4.85 -3.25 13.85
N GLU A 179 4.90 -2.64 15.04
CA GLU A 179 4.07 -3.00 16.19
C GLU A 179 2.59 -2.75 15.88
N GLU A 180 2.26 -1.61 15.27
CA GLU A 180 0.88 -1.30 14.86
C GLU A 180 0.36 -2.27 13.81
N TYR A 181 1.18 -2.66 12.83
CA TYR A 181 0.77 -3.69 11.85
C TYR A 181 0.54 -5.03 12.54
N SER A 182 1.51 -5.47 13.35
CA SER A 182 1.46 -6.75 14.06
C SER A 182 0.22 -6.84 14.94
N GLU A 183 -0.04 -5.81 15.75
CA GLU A 183 -1.21 -5.74 16.64
C GLU A 183 -2.53 -5.86 15.86
N ARG A 184 -2.64 -5.24 14.68
CA ARG A 184 -3.86 -5.28 13.86
C ARG A 184 -4.11 -6.66 13.26
N LEU A 185 -3.07 -7.28 12.69
CA LEU A 185 -3.15 -8.63 12.14
C LEU A 185 -3.53 -9.63 13.25
N ASP A 186 -2.81 -9.57 14.36
CA ASP A 186 -3.01 -10.44 15.52
C ASP A 186 -4.40 -10.24 16.14
N SER A 187 -4.90 -9.00 16.17
CA SER A 187 -6.25 -8.69 16.67
C SER A 187 -7.33 -9.35 15.82
N GLN A 188 -7.18 -9.39 14.49
CA GLN A 188 -8.10 -10.11 13.62
C GLN A 188 -8.04 -11.63 13.86
N SER A 189 -6.84 -12.18 14.06
CA SER A 189 -6.63 -13.60 14.39
C SER A 189 -7.21 -14.00 15.74
N LYS A 190 -7.03 -13.17 16.77
CA LYS A 190 -7.63 -13.36 18.10
C LYS A 190 -9.15 -13.38 18.03
N ARG A 191 -9.77 -12.54 17.19
CA ARG A 191 -11.23 -12.56 16.94
C ARG A 191 -11.67 -13.87 16.29
N PHE A 192 -10.94 -14.34 15.27
CA PHE A 192 -11.20 -15.63 14.65
C PHE A 192 -11.10 -16.78 15.66
N LEU A 193 -10.02 -16.84 16.45
CA LEU A 193 -9.84 -17.85 17.49
C LEU A 193 -10.95 -17.81 18.54
N GLY A 194 -11.35 -16.61 19.00
CA GLY A 194 -12.45 -16.45 19.95
C GLY A 194 -13.78 -17.02 19.42
N GLN A 195 -14.07 -16.84 18.13
CA GLN A 195 -15.23 -17.45 17.48
C GLN A 195 -15.10 -18.98 17.43
N MET A 196 -13.96 -19.49 16.97
CA MET A 196 -13.74 -20.93 16.83
C MET A 196 -13.77 -21.66 18.19
N LYS A 197 -13.20 -21.07 19.24
CA LYS A 197 -13.23 -21.62 20.61
C LYS A 197 -14.64 -21.70 21.19
N ALA A 198 -15.50 -20.74 20.84
CA ALA A 198 -16.90 -20.76 21.26
C ALA A 198 -17.74 -21.80 20.51
N GLU A 199 -17.36 -22.14 19.28
CA GLU A 199 -18.14 -23.03 18.40
C GLU A 199 -17.67 -24.49 18.42
N LYS A 200 -16.38 -24.74 18.19
CA LYS A 200 -15.88 -26.08 17.83
C LYS A 200 -14.42 -26.40 18.15
N TYR A 201 -13.59 -25.41 18.49
CA TYR A 201 -12.16 -25.61 18.74
C TYR A 201 -11.88 -25.74 20.24
N ASN A 202 -11.29 -26.86 20.64
CA ASN A 202 -10.77 -27.07 21.99
C ASN A 202 -9.28 -27.37 21.90
N THR A 203 -8.45 -26.48 22.46
CA THR A 203 -6.99 -26.61 22.48
C THR A 203 -6.53 -27.88 23.22
N ASP A 204 -7.23 -28.28 24.28
CA ASP A 204 -6.87 -29.46 25.10
C ASP A 204 -7.12 -30.79 24.39
N LEU A 205 -7.95 -30.79 23.33
CA LEU A 205 -8.26 -31.96 22.51
C LEU A 205 -7.57 -31.91 21.15
N TYR A 206 -6.67 -30.94 20.95
CA TYR A 206 -5.92 -30.84 19.71
C TYR A 206 -4.84 -31.91 19.66
N VAL A 207 -4.77 -32.61 18.52
CA VAL A 207 -3.73 -33.59 18.22
C VAL A 207 -2.92 -33.07 17.04
N ASP A 208 -1.61 -33.07 17.21
CA ASP A 208 -0.69 -32.61 16.17
C ASP A 208 -0.69 -33.58 14.98
N ARG A 209 -0.74 -33.02 13.78
CA ARG A 209 -0.79 -33.77 12.52
C ARG A 209 0.62 -33.82 11.97
N LYS A 210 1.42 -34.73 12.53
CA LYS A 210 2.89 -34.78 12.37
C LYS A 210 3.35 -34.57 10.93
N GLU A 211 2.76 -35.28 9.96
CA GLU A 211 3.14 -35.20 8.55
C GLU A 211 2.89 -33.79 7.97
N VAL A 212 1.75 -33.19 8.30
CA VAL A 212 1.41 -31.83 7.88
C VAL A 212 2.27 -30.79 8.61
N GLY A 213 2.62 -31.04 9.87
CA GLY A 213 3.59 -30.23 10.61
C GLY A 213 4.97 -30.21 9.95
N ILE A 214 5.45 -31.37 9.49
CA ILE A 214 6.71 -31.49 8.76
C ILE A 214 6.63 -30.74 7.42
N ALA A 215 5.57 -30.96 6.64
CA ALA A 215 5.35 -30.27 5.37
C ALA A 215 5.28 -28.74 5.55
N TRP A 216 4.58 -28.27 6.58
CA TRP A 216 4.49 -26.85 6.94
C TRP A 216 5.87 -26.26 7.26
N ASN A 217 6.70 -27.00 8.00
CA ASN A 217 8.05 -26.57 8.32
C ASN A 217 8.95 -26.48 7.08
N TYR A 218 8.84 -27.43 6.14
CA TYR A 218 9.54 -27.34 4.86
C TYR A 218 9.10 -26.12 4.05
N PHE A 219 7.78 -25.90 3.92
CA PHE A 219 7.24 -24.76 3.17
C PHE A 219 7.74 -23.40 3.70
N LYS A 220 7.82 -23.24 5.02
CA LYS A 220 8.33 -22.01 5.65
C LYS A 220 9.77 -21.70 5.26
N GLN A 221 10.57 -22.71 4.90
CA GLN A 221 11.97 -22.58 4.51
C GLN A 221 12.18 -22.38 3.00
N GLN A 222 11.14 -22.53 2.18
CA GLN A 222 11.24 -22.34 0.73
C GLN A 222 11.21 -20.85 0.38
N ASP A 223 12.21 -20.36 -0.34
CA ASP A 223 12.31 -18.94 -0.75
C ASP A 223 11.52 -18.61 -2.03
N ASP A 224 11.08 -19.62 -2.78
CA ASP A 224 10.34 -19.50 -4.04
C ASP A 224 8.86 -19.86 -3.90
N LYS A 225 8.47 -20.56 -2.83
CA LYS A 225 7.07 -20.87 -2.53
C LYS A 225 6.45 -19.84 -1.59
N ARG A 226 5.25 -19.37 -1.92
CA ARG A 226 4.53 -18.29 -1.21
C ARG A 226 3.23 -18.76 -0.58
N ALA A 227 2.61 -19.79 -1.13
CA ALA A 227 1.35 -20.32 -0.63
C ALA A 227 1.42 -21.84 -0.40
N PHE A 228 0.55 -22.37 0.45
CA PHE A 228 0.36 -23.79 0.66
C PHE A 228 -1.13 -24.11 0.75
N ALA A 229 -1.59 -25.09 -0.04
CA ALA A 229 -2.96 -25.57 -0.02
C ALA A 229 -3.08 -26.84 0.82
N LEU A 230 -3.72 -26.73 1.98
CA LEU A 230 -4.05 -27.87 2.82
C LEU A 230 -5.40 -28.48 2.40
N LEU A 231 -5.33 -29.65 1.76
CA LEU A 231 -6.50 -30.34 1.22
C LEU A 231 -6.99 -31.43 2.19
N GLY A 232 -8.30 -31.69 2.22
CA GLY A 232 -8.85 -32.83 2.94
C GLY A 232 -10.37 -32.82 3.03
N GLY A 233 -10.96 -33.94 3.45
CA GLY A 233 -12.41 -34.10 3.60
C GLY A 233 -13.04 -33.19 4.66
N ALA A 234 -14.37 -33.12 4.71
CA ALA A 234 -15.06 -32.48 5.82
C ALA A 234 -14.76 -33.23 7.14
N GLY A 235 -14.56 -32.49 8.23
CA GLY A 235 -14.25 -33.10 9.54
C GLY A 235 -12.82 -33.64 9.68
N SER A 236 -11.93 -33.48 8.69
CA SER A 236 -10.56 -34.00 8.78
C SER A 236 -9.65 -33.27 9.77
N GLY A 237 -10.10 -32.18 10.39
CA GLY A 237 -9.32 -31.41 11.38
C GLY A 237 -8.61 -30.17 10.83
N LYS A 238 -8.84 -29.76 9.57
CA LYS A 238 -8.18 -28.59 8.96
C LYS A 238 -8.35 -27.29 9.77
N THR A 239 -9.58 -26.97 10.20
CA THR A 239 -9.81 -25.78 11.02
C THR A 239 -9.10 -25.87 12.38
N ASN A 240 -9.02 -27.05 12.99
CA ASN A 240 -8.29 -27.24 14.26
C ASN A 240 -6.79 -27.00 14.06
N LEU A 241 -6.23 -27.46 12.94
CA LEU A 241 -4.84 -27.17 12.56
C LEU A 241 -4.61 -25.67 12.37
N ILE A 242 -5.49 -24.97 11.65
CA ILE A 242 -5.42 -23.51 11.48
C ILE A 242 -5.46 -22.82 12.85
N CYS A 243 -6.38 -23.18 13.73
CA CYS A 243 -6.48 -22.57 15.05
C CYS A 243 -5.20 -22.78 15.86
N ASN A 244 -4.67 -24.00 15.89
CA ASN A 244 -3.42 -24.29 16.59
C ASN A 244 -2.24 -23.51 16.02
N TYR A 245 -2.10 -23.46 14.69
CA TYR A 245 -1.06 -22.64 14.07
C TYR A 245 -1.23 -21.16 14.40
N THR A 246 -2.45 -20.62 14.35
CA THR A 246 -2.70 -19.23 14.73
C THR A 246 -2.23 -18.97 16.16
N GLU A 247 -2.49 -19.86 17.12
CA GLU A 247 -1.98 -19.75 18.49
C GLU A 247 -0.45 -19.75 18.54
N GLN A 248 0.20 -20.70 17.89
CA GLN A 248 1.66 -20.78 17.83
C GLN A 248 2.30 -19.51 17.25
N PHE A 249 1.71 -18.93 16.20
CA PHE A 249 2.21 -17.71 15.58
C PHE A 249 2.05 -16.48 16.48
N LEU A 250 0.90 -16.36 17.15
CA LEU A 250 0.65 -15.31 18.14
C LEU A 250 1.64 -15.39 19.31
N GLU A 251 1.95 -16.59 19.80
CA GLU A 251 2.91 -16.81 20.89
C GLU A 251 4.36 -16.60 20.44
N GLY A 252 4.70 -17.03 19.22
CA GLY A 252 6.04 -16.88 18.63
C GLY A 252 6.37 -15.47 18.15
N GLY A 253 5.43 -14.53 18.22
CA GLY A 253 5.62 -13.14 17.83
C GLY A 253 5.93 -12.97 16.33
N ASN A 254 5.35 -13.83 15.48
CA ASN A 254 5.31 -13.65 14.04
C ASN A 254 3.87 -13.22 13.68
N PRO A 255 3.66 -12.07 13.02
CA PRO A 255 2.31 -11.59 12.78
C PRO A 255 1.50 -12.58 11.95
N VAL A 256 0.28 -12.85 12.41
CA VAL A 256 -0.63 -13.77 11.74
C VAL A 256 -1.99 -13.13 11.55
N ILE A 257 -2.59 -13.34 10.39
CA ILE A 257 -3.97 -12.97 10.12
C ILE A 257 -4.75 -14.19 9.65
N THR A 258 -5.88 -14.45 10.30
CA THR A 258 -6.72 -15.60 9.99
C THR A 258 -8.15 -15.17 9.63
N PHE A 259 -8.65 -15.77 8.56
CA PHE A 259 -10.00 -15.58 8.06
C PHE A 259 -10.75 -16.91 7.91
N ASN A 260 -12.03 -16.91 8.25
CA ASN A 260 -12.97 -17.86 7.69
C ASN A 260 -13.36 -17.36 6.29
N SER A 261 -13.07 -18.14 5.25
CA SER A 261 -13.25 -17.71 3.86
C SER A 261 -14.72 -17.42 3.49
N LYS A 262 -15.69 -17.96 4.24
CA LYS A 262 -17.11 -17.66 4.08
C LYS A 262 -17.43 -16.15 4.14
N ILE A 263 -16.65 -15.37 4.89
CA ILE A 263 -16.88 -13.92 4.99
C ILE A 263 -16.77 -13.21 3.64
N PHE A 264 -15.93 -13.73 2.73
CA PHE A 264 -15.66 -13.11 1.45
C PHE A 264 -16.81 -13.26 0.44
N SER A 265 -17.86 -14.00 0.81
CA SER A 265 -19.14 -13.93 0.10
C SER A 265 -19.81 -12.57 0.18
N GLN A 266 -19.46 -11.76 1.19
CA GLN A 266 -20.11 -10.46 1.44
C GLN A 266 -19.17 -9.27 1.25
N ILE A 267 -17.86 -9.50 1.16
CA ILE A 267 -16.83 -8.45 1.08
C ILE A 267 -15.66 -8.95 0.24
N SER A 268 -15.00 -8.07 -0.52
CA SER A 268 -13.76 -8.44 -1.22
C SER A 268 -12.58 -8.53 -0.25
N LEU A 269 -11.53 -9.24 -0.66
CA LEU A 269 -10.29 -9.37 0.11
C LEU A 269 -9.64 -8.01 0.36
N GLU A 270 -9.59 -7.15 -0.65
CA GLU A 270 -9.03 -5.79 -0.58
C GLU A 270 -9.73 -4.99 0.51
N LYS A 271 -11.07 -4.95 0.47
CA LYS A 271 -11.85 -4.20 1.45
C LYS A 271 -11.68 -4.77 2.85
N LYS A 272 -11.61 -6.08 3.00
CA LYS A 272 -11.43 -6.71 4.32
C LYS A 272 -10.04 -6.45 4.89
N LEU A 273 -8.99 -6.57 4.08
CA LEU A 273 -7.62 -6.25 4.48
C LEU A 273 -7.48 -4.74 4.77
N GLY A 274 -8.09 -3.88 3.97
CA GLY A 274 -8.18 -2.45 4.22
C GLY A 274 -8.85 -2.14 5.57
N GLN A 275 -9.94 -2.84 5.93
CA GLN A 275 -10.56 -2.72 7.26
C GLN A 275 -9.63 -3.17 8.40
N VAL A 276 -8.95 -4.30 8.25
CA VAL A 276 -8.05 -4.83 9.30
C VAL A 276 -6.86 -3.91 9.49
N LEU A 277 -6.25 -3.47 8.39
CA LEU A 277 -5.10 -2.58 8.41
C LEU A 277 -5.49 -1.13 8.65
N GLU A 278 -6.79 -0.79 8.68
CA GLU A 278 -7.33 0.58 8.63
C GLU A 278 -6.69 1.43 7.52
N GLU A 279 -6.62 0.85 6.32
CA GLU A 279 -6.13 1.47 5.10
C GLU A 279 -7.27 1.66 4.12
N LYS A 280 -7.16 2.71 3.30
CA LYS A 280 -8.02 2.87 2.13
C LYS A 280 -7.56 1.90 1.04
N ASP A 281 -8.50 1.43 0.20
CA ASP A 281 -8.22 0.49 -0.89
C ASP A 281 -7.02 0.94 -1.77
N ALA A 282 -6.93 2.22 -2.12
CA ALA A 282 -5.84 2.76 -2.93
C ALA A 282 -4.45 2.73 -2.24
N ALA A 283 -4.41 2.74 -0.91
CA ALA A 283 -3.17 2.73 -0.12
C ALA A 283 -2.75 1.30 0.29
N LEU A 284 -3.62 0.32 0.08
CA LEU A 284 -3.41 -1.06 0.53
C LEU A 284 -2.20 -1.74 -0.13
N PRO A 285 -1.95 -1.65 -1.45
CA PRO A 285 -0.76 -2.24 -2.05
C PRO A 285 0.53 -1.69 -1.44
N GLN A 286 0.59 -0.37 -1.23
CA GLN A 286 1.75 0.28 -0.64
C GLN A 286 1.95 -0.10 0.83
N SER A 287 0.84 -0.32 1.55
CA SER A 287 0.86 -0.78 2.95
C SER A 287 1.35 -2.22 3.08
N LEU A 288 0.92 -3.12 2.18
CA LEU A 288 1.39 -4.50 2.14
C LEU A 288 2.89 -4.58 1.78
N SER A 289 3.32 -3.80 0.79
CA SER A 289 4.76 -3.68 0.45
C SER A 289 5.59 -3.18 1.63
N LYS A 290 5.11 -2.14 2.34
CA LYS A 290 5.77 -1.64 3.55
C LYS A 290 5.82 -2.67 4.67
N LEU A 291 4.74 -3.42 4.87
CA LEU A 291 4.67 -4.49 5.85
C LEU A 291 5.70 -5.59 5.54
N ASN A 292 5.82 -6.00 4.28
CA ASN A 292 6.83 -6.98 3.84
C ASN A 292 8.27 -6.46 4.10
N ASP A 293 8.54 -5.19 3.78
CA ASP A 293 9.85 -4.59 4.04
C ASP A 293 10.18 -4.49 5.54
N MET A 294 9.18 -4.23 6.38
CA MET A 294 9.33 -4.22 7.83
C MET A 294 9.60 -5.62 8.37
N ALA A 295 8.81 -6.61 7.94
CA ALA A 295 9.02 -8.01 8.31
C ALA A 295 10.44 -8.48 7.97
N ARG A 296 10.95 -8.10 6.78
CA ARG A 296 12.32 -8.41 6.37
C ARG A 296 13.37 -7.81 7.30
N LYS A 297 13.18 -6.56 7.73
CA LYS A 297 14.09 -5.87 8.67
C LYS A 297 14.08 -6.51 10.06
N GLU A 298 12.91 -6.98 10.49
CA GLU A 298 12.74 -7.65 11.79
C GLU A 298 13.14 -9.14 11.75
N GLY A 299 13.47 -9.69 10.57
CA GLY A 299 13.73 -11.12 10.41
C GLY A 299 12.52 -11.99 10.74
N LYS A 300 11.32 -11.47 10.46
CA LYS A 300 10.03 -12.10 10.76
C LYS A 300 9.31 -12.48 9.47
N MET A 301 8.37 -13.42 9.58
CA MET A 301 7.41 -13.71 8.53
C MET A 301 6.02 -13.21 8.90
N VAL A 302 5.23 -12.86 7.90
CA VAL A 302 3.81 -12.52 8.06
C VAL A 302 2.98 -13.63 7.44
N VAL A 303 2.07 -14.19 8.21
CA VAL A 303 1.32 -15.37 7.80
C VAL A 303 -0.16 -15.08 7.62
N PHE A 304 -0.70 -15.50 6.48
CA PHE A 304 -2.10 -15.31 6.11
C PHE A 304 -2.79 -16.67 6.01
N PHE A 305 -3.79 -16.88 6.85
CA PHE A 305 -4.57 -18.11 6.87
C PHE A 305 -5.98 -17.87 6.35
N PHE A 306 -6.37 -18.67 5.35
CA PHE A 306 -7.72 -18.69 4.79
C PHE A 306 -8.34 -20.06 5.02
N ASP A 307 -9.14 -20.18 6.08
CA ASP A 307 -9.83 -21.43 6.39
C ASP A 307 -11.04 -21.63 5.48
N ALA A 308 -11.22 -22.85 5.01
CA ALA A 308 -12.34 -23.35 4.23
C ALA A 308 -12.66 -22.50 2.99
N LEU A 309 -11.68 -22.34 2.08
CA LEU A 309 -11.82 -21.62 0.81
C LEU A 309 -13.10 -22.03 0.04
N ASN A 310 -13.42 -23.32 0.07
CA ASN A 310 -14.62 -23.90 -0.54
C ASN A 310 -15.96 -23.41 0.07
N GLU A 311 -15.96 -22.69 1.20
CA GLU A 311 -17.16 -22.08 1.79
C GLU A 311 -17.45 -20.67 1.26
N CYS A 312 -16.53 -20.08 0.50
CA CYS A 312 -16.75 -18.84 -0.24
C CYS A 312 -17.60 -19.12 -1.49
N LEU A 313 -18.88 -19.41 -1.34
CA LEU A 313 -19.75 -19.86 -2.46
C LEU A 313 -19.90 -18.80 -3.56
N ASN A 314 -19.87 -17.53 -3.17
CA ASN A 314 -19.84 -16.35 -4.04
C ASN A 314 -18.69 -15.48 -3.57
N TYR A 315 -18.14 -14.60 -4.43
CA TYR A 315 -17.11 -13.63 -4.01
C TYR A 315 -17.64 -12.21 -4.10
N ASN A 316 -17.52 -11.42 -3.03
CA ASN A 316 -17.91 -10.01 -2.98
C ASN A 316 -19.35 -9.73 -3.49
N LYS A 317 -20.32 -10.56 -3.07
CA LYS A 317 -21.73 -10.51 -3.49
C LYS A 317 -21.98 -10.69 -4.99
N GLN A 318 -20.97 -11.12 -5.76
CA GLN A 318 -21.15 -11.49 -7.15
C GLN A 318 -21.92 -12.81 -7.18
N MET A 319 -23.16 -12.75 -7.68
CA MET A 319 -24.05 -13.92 -7.81
C MET A 319 -23.64 -14.84 -8.96
N GLN A 320 -22.71 -14.40 -9.81
CA GLN A 320 -22.17 -15.15 -10.94
C GLN A 320 -20.66 -15.24 -10.76
N GLY A 321 -20.13 -16.46 -10.84
CA GLY A 321 -18.70 -16.75 -10.65
C GLY A 321 -18.48 -18.05 -9.90
N ASN A 322 -17.21 -18.40 -9.72
CA ASN A 322 -16.78 -19.54 -8.93
C ASN A 322 -16.10 -18.97 -7.68
N GLY A 323 -16.89 -18.73 -6.63
CA GLY A 323 -16.44 -17.97 -5.47
C GLY A 323 -15.12 -18.43 -4.85
N PRO A 324 -14.84 -19.75 -4.70
CA PRO A 324 -13.55 -20.22 -4.23
C PRO A 324 -12.39 -19.85 -5.16
N VAL A 325 -12.58 -19.93 -6.48
CA VAL A 325 -11.57 -19.55 -7.49
C VAL A 325 -11.35 -18.04 -7.49
N ASP A 326 -12.43 -17.26 -7.43
CA ASP A 326 -12.34 -15.80 -7.45
C ASP A 326 -11.65 -15.26 -6.19
N LEU A 327 -11.91 -15.87 -5.03
CA LEU A 327 -11.18 -15.58 -3.81
C LEU A 327 -9.70 -15.99 -3.92
N LEU A 328 -9.40 -17.17 -4.46
CA LEU A 328 -8.02 -17.62 -4.64
C LEU A 328 -7.25 -16.67 -5.57
N ARG A 329 -7.87 -16.23 -6.67
CA ARG A 329 -7.29 -15.24 -7.58
C ARG A 329 -7.02 -13.90 -6.89
N ALA A 330 -7.92 -13.46 -6.00
CA ALA A 330 -7.68 -12.27 -5.20
C ALA A 330 -6.51 -12.45 -4.22
N ILE A 331 -6.42 -13.62 -3.57
CA ILE A 331 -5.29 -13.99 -2.72
C ILE A 331 -3.98 -13.94 -3.53
N ASP A 332 -3.96 -14.55 -4.72
CA ASP A 332 -2.79 -14.59 -5.58
C ASP A 332 -2.32 -13.18 -5.96
N ASN A 333 -3.26 -12.37 -6.47
CA ASN A 333 -3.00 -11.00 -6.92
C ASN A 333 -2.55 -10.06 -5.80
N MET A 334 -2.87 -10.36 -4.55
CA MET A 334 -2.58 -9.48 -3.42
C MET A 334 -1.42 -9.94 -2.55
N LEU A 335 -1.23 -11.25 -2.38
CA LEU A 335 -0.38 -11.81 -1.33
C LEU A 335 0.67 -12.79 -1.88
N VAL A 336 0.40 -13.46 -3.00
CA VAL A 336 1.28 -14.49 -3.59
C VAL A 336 2.11 -13.85 -4.71
N LYS A 337 3.02 -12.96 -4.32
CA LYS A 337 3.89 -12.23 -5.23
C LYS A 337 5.36 -12.47 -4.93
N ASP A 338 6.19 -12.43 -5.97
CA ASP A 338 7.64 -12.62 -5.85
C ASP A 338 8.27 -11.59 -4.93
N GLU A 339 7.82 -10.33 -4.99
CA GLU A 339 8.30 -9.24 -4.13
C GLU A 339 7.93 -9.40 -2.65
N TYR A 340 7.00 -10.30 -2.31
CA TYR A 340 6.53 -10.55 -0.94
C TYR A 340 7.13 -11.83 -0.36
N ASP A 341 8.47 -11.88 -0.35
CA ASP A 341 9.31 -12.96 0.18
C ASP A 341 9.06 -13.31 1.67
N THR A 342 8.61 -12.36 2.48
CA THR A 342 8.30 -12.61 3.91
C THR A 342 6.88 -13.06 4.16
N PHE A 343 6.02 -13.06 3.13
CA PHE A 343 4.63 -13.46 3.26
C PHE A 343 4.48 -14.96 3.01
N LYS A 344 3.72 -15.63 3.87
CA LYS A 344 3.34 -17.03 3.70
C LYS A 344 1.83 -17.15 3.79
N VAL A 345 1.23 -17.77 2.79
CA VAL A 345 -0.22 -18.00 2.71
C VAL A 345 -0.51 -19.48 2.94
N LEU A 346 -1.47 -19.80 3.79
CA LEU A 346 -2.03 -21.13 3.91
C LEU A 346 -3.52 -21.06 3.63
N VAL A 347 -3.98 -21.81 2.64
CA VAL A 347 -5.41 -21.96 2.34
C VAL A 347 -5.83 -23.37 2.71
N THR A 348 -7.01 -23.54 3.30
CA THR A 348 -7.60 -24.87 3.49
C THR A 348 -8.77 -25.07 2.54
N CYS A 349 -8.88 -26.25 1.95
CA CYS A 349 -9.93 -26.54 0.98
C CYS A 349 -10.37 -28.00 1.06
N ARG A 350 -11.59 -28.29 0.59
CA ARG A 350 -12.00 -29.65 0.28
C ARG A 350 -11.29 -30.13 -0.97
N THR A 351 -10.77 -31.36 -0.93
CA THR A 351 -10.07 -31.96 -2.06
C THR A 351 -10.90 -31.89 -3.34
N TYR A 352 -12.18 -32.25 -3.29
CA TYR A 352 -13.07 -32.17 -4.45
C TYR A 352 -13.16 -30.76 -5.06
N THR A 353 -13.33 -29.71 -4.25
CA THR A 353 -13.40 -28.33 -4.75
C THR A 353 -12.08 -27.90 -5.37
N TRP A 354 -10.96 -28.34 -4.80
CA TRP A 354 -9.64 -28.06 -5.35
C TRP A 354 -9.44 -28.72 -6.71
N GLU A 355 -9.68 -30.02 -6.80
CA GLU A 355 -9.46 -30.80 -8.02
C GLU A 355 -10.42 -30.41 -9.14
N GLU A 356 -11.70 -30.19 -8.86
CA GLU A 356 -12.70 -29.97 -9.91
C GLU A 356 -12.89 -28.51 -10.31
N ALA A 357 -12.75 -27.57 -9.36
CA ALA A 357 -13.07 -26.16 -9.60
C ALA A 357 -11.83 -25.27 -9.68
N ILE A 358 -10.78 -25.56 -8.91
CA ILE A 358 -9.57 -24.72 -8.86
C ILE A 358 -8.58 -25.15 -9.94
N LYS A 359 -8.27 -26.45 -10.04
CA LYS A 359 -7.35 -26.94 -11.07
C LYS A 359 -7.87 -26.74 -12.50
N SER A 360 -9.20 -26.72 -12.70
CA SER A 360 -9.77 -26.41 -14.02
C SER A 360 -9.46 -24.98 -14.49
N GLU A 361 -9.06 -24.10 -13.57
CA GLU A 361 -8.77 -22.68 -13.81
C GLU A 361 -7.28 -22.35 -13.57
N GLU A 362 -6.40 -23.37 -13.60
CA GLU A 362 -4.98 -23.23 -13.26
C GLU A 362 -4.24 -22.19 -14.09
N GLU A 363 -4.62 -21.99 -15.36
CA GLU A 363 -4.03 -20.98 -16.24
C GLU A 363 -4.30 -19.54 -15.77
N THR A 364 -5.31 -19.33 -14.93
CA THR A 364 -5.68 -18.02 -14.39
C THR A 364 -5.17 -17.77 -12.97
N LEU A 365 -4.42 -18.72 -12.42
CA LEU A 365 -3.99 -18.76 -11.02
C LEU A 365 -2.47 -18.88 -10.92
N ASN A 366 -1.92 -18.44 -9.78
CA ASN A 366 -0.48 -18.49 -9.52
C ASN A 366 -0.06 -19.82 -8.87
N LEU A 367 -0.55 -20.97 -9.37
CA LEU A 367 -0.36 -22.26 -8.70
C LEU A 367 1.11 -22.72 -8.66
N HIS A 368 1.98 -22.21 -9.52
CA HIS A 368 3.42 -22.54 -9.47
C HIS A 368 4.12 -22.01 -8.21
N ALA A 369 3.61 -20.93 -7.62
CA ALA A 369 4.07 -20.38 -6.35
C ALA A 369 3.53 -21.12 -5.12
N TYR A 370 2.68 -22.14 -5.32
CA TYR A 370 2.16 -22.98 -4.25
C TYR A 370 3.12 -24.14 -3.97
N PHE A 371 3.25 -24.44 -2.69
CA PHE A 371 3.91 -25.63 -2.19
C PHE A 371 3.02 -26.85 -2.42
N THR A 372 3.60 -27.85 -3.05
CA THR A 372 2.96 -29.08 -3.47
C THR A 372 3.70 -30.29 -2.91
N SER A 373 3.17 -31.49 -3.15
CA SER A 373 3.88 -32.72 -2.81
C SER A 373 5.19 -32.90 -3.57
N GLU A 374 5.35 -32.29 -4.73
CA GLU A 374 6.60 -32.38 -5.49
C GLU A 374 7.77 -31.66 -4.80
N ASP A 375 7.45 -30.65 -3.98
CA ASP A 375 8.42 -29.86 -3.22
C ASP A 375 8.92 -30.57 -1.95
N ILE A 376 8.35 -31.75 -1.63
CA ILE A 376 8.73 -32.55 -0.48
C ILE A 376 9.82 -33.57 -0.88
N PRO A 377 10.96 -33.65 -0.17
CA PRO A 377 12.00 -34.64 -0.49
C PRO A 377 11.60 -36.09 -0.18
N ASP A 378 10.78 -36.28 0.86
CA ASP A 378 10.39 -37.60 1.39
C ASP A 378 9.13 -38.14 0.71
N GLN A 379 9.26 -39.28 0.03
CA GLN A 379 8.18 -39.90 -0.74
C GLN A 379 7.00 -40.35 0.14
N ASP A 380 7.24 -40.83 1.37
CA ASP A 380 6.18 -41.27 2.28
C ASP A 380 5.37 -40.07 2.78
N LEU A 381 6.01 -38.92 2.90
CA LEU A 381 5.36 -37.68 3.28
C LEU A 381 4.50 -37.12 2.14
N LYS A 382 4.91 -37.29 0.87
CA LYS A 382 4.15 -36.83 -0.32
C LYS A 382 2.72 -37.38 -0.35
N ASP A 383 2.57 -38.67 -0.06
CA ASP A 383 1.30 -39.38 -0.13
C ASP A 383 0.34 -39.05 1.03
N ASN A 384 0.82 -38.27 2.01
CA ASN A 384 0.14 -37.99 3.27
C ASN A 384 -0.03 -36.49 3.60
N ILE A 385 0.32 -35.58 2.68
CA ILE A 385 0.10 -34.12 2.87
C ILE A 385 -1.40 -33.79 2.96
N ALA A 386 -2.22 -34.51 2.20
CA ALA A 386 -3.67 -34.35 2.28
C ALA A 386 -4.17 -34.84 3.65
N LEU A 387 -4.89 -33.99 4.37
CA LEU A 387 -5.38 -34.27 5.70
C LEU A 387 -6.51 -35.29 5.64
N LYS A 388 -6.19 -36.53 6.02
CA LYS A 388 -7.13 -37.66 6.15
C LYS A 388 -7.84 -37.61 7.52
N GLY A 389 -8.79 -38.53 7.73
CA GLY A 389 -9.37 -38.74 9.07
C GLY A 389 -8.29 -39.12 10.10
N PHE A 390 -8.63 -39.05 11.39
CA PHE A 390 -7.68 -39.43 12.44
C PHE A 390 -7.24 -40.89 12.28
N SER A 391 -5.94 -41.13 12.46
CA SER A 391 -5.39 -42.46 12.70
C SER A 391 -5.83 -42.97 14.07
N GLU A 392 -5.66 -44.27 14.32
CA GLU A 392 -5.96 -44.85 15.64
C GLU A 392 -5.06 -44.26 16.74
N GLU A 393 -3.79 -43.96 16.42
CA GLU A 393 -2.86 -43.30 17.33
C GLU A 393 -3.35 -41.89 17.67
N GLU A 394 -3.71 -41.09 16.65
CA GLU A 394 -4.22 -39.73 16.83
C GLU A 394 -5.54 -39.72 17.62
N PHE A 395 -6.43 -40.69 17.38
CA PHE A 395 -7.68 -40.80 18.12
C PHE A 395 -7.45 -41.14 19.60
N ASN A 396 -6.52 -42.04 19.90
CA ASN A 396 -6.16 -42.39 21.28
C ASN A 396 -5.44 -41.23 22.00
N GLU A 397 -4.71 -40.38 21.27
CA GLU A 397 -4.09 -39.17 21.82
C GLU A 397 -5.15 -38.11 22.16
N ALA A 398 -6.16 -37.90 21.31
CA ALA A 398 -7.25 -36.96 21.56
C ALA A 398 -8.16 -37.39 22.72
N TYR A 399 -8.35 -38.70 22.89
CA TYR A 399 -9.26 -39.29 23.88
C TYR A 399 -8.55 -40.38 24.69
N PRO A 400 -7.60 -40.01 25.57
CA PRO A 400 -6.93 -40.97 26.44
C PRO A 400 -7.97 -41.65 27.34
N LYS A 401 -7.94 -42.99 27.36
CA LYS A 401 -8.88 -43.82 28.13
C LYS A 401 -8.71 -43.71 29.64
#